data_AF-A0A524PQ28-F1
#
_entry.id   AF-A0A524PQ28-F1
#
_cell.length_a   1.000
_cell.length_b   1.000
_cell.length_c   1.000
_cell.angle_alpha   90.00
_cell.angle_beta   90.00
_cell.angle_gamma   90.00
#
_symmetry.space_group_name_H-M   'P 1'
#
loop_
_entity.id
_entity.type
_entity.pdbx_description
1 polymer ?
#
loop_
_entity_poly.entity_id
_entity_poly.type
_entity_poly.pdbx_seq_one_letter_code
_entity_poly.pdbx_strand_id
1 'polypeptide(L)'
;MGYEVSIIGLLISLLYISVTRYYPGGIIVPSYLVLFADQPLRLLGTLIAALLAFLCYRLASRYLILFGRRRFVFMILAGGLFSYLLSYFLPLIFPVAIELRVIGWVIPGLIAANFDRQGIVITTSSMAIVITVIFFVGRLYFLIL
;
A
#
# COMPACT_ATOMS: atom_id res chain seq x y z
N MET A 1 1.17 -6.42 -20.52
CA MET A 1 0.07 -7.14 -19.84
C MET A 1 -0.30 -6.61 -18.45
N GLY A 2 0.52 -5.79 -17.78
CA GLY A 2 0.15 -5.20 -16.46
C GLY A 2 -0.65 -3.88 -16.51
N TYR A 3 -0.60 -3.13 -17.62
CA TYR A 3 -1.24 -1.81 -17.70
C TYR A 3 -2.78 -1.90 -17.71
N GLU A 4 -3.35 -2.91 -18.38
CA GLU A 4 -4.81 -3.13 -18.46
C GLU A 4 -5.38 -3.44 -17.08
N VAL A 5 -4.74 -4.37 -16.36
CA VAL A 5 -5.09 -4.74 -14.99
C VAL A 5 -4.96 -3.55 -14.04
N SER A 6 -3.96 -2.68 -14.24
CA SER A 6 -3.78 -1.48 -13.41
C SER A 6 -4.91 -0.45 -13.63
N ILE A 7 -5.34 -0.25 -14.88
CA ILE A 7 -6.45 0.66 -15.22
C ILE A 7 -7.76 0.12 -14.64
N ILE A 8 -8.05 -1.17 -14.87
CA ILE A 8 -9.22 -1.85 -14.30
C ILE A 8 -9.18 -1.74 -12.76
N GLY A 9 -8.00 -1.95 -12.16
CA GLY A 9 -7.81 -1.82 -10.73
C GLY A 9 -8.13 -0.43 -10.19
N LEU A 10 -7.75 0.62 -10.92
CA LEU A 10 -8.02 2.00 -10.53
C LEU A 10 -9.53 2.29 -10.59
N LEU A 11 -10.21 1.81 -11.63
CA LEU A 11 -11.67 1.91 -11.76
C LEU A 11 -12.40 1.18 -10.63
N ILE A 12 -12.00 -0.06 -10.32
CA ILE A 12 -12.58 -0.85 -9.22
C ILE A 12 -12.36 -0.14 -7.88
N SER A 13 -11.18 0.45 -7.67
CA SER A 13 -10.87 1.20 -6.45
C SER A 13 -11.75 2.44 -6.29
N LEU A 14 -11.98 3.17 -7.38
CA LEU A 14 -12.89 4.32 -7.39
C LEU A 14 -14.35 3.90 -7.11
N LEU A 15 -14.79 2.80 -7.72
CA LEU A 15 -16.12 2.24 -7.47
C LEU A 15 -16.28 1.76 -6.02
N TYR A 16 -15.25 1.12 -5.46
CA TYR A 16 -15.26 0.73 -4.05
C TYR A 16 -15.38 1.94 -3.13
N ILE A 17 -14.66 3.02 -3.40
CA ILE A 17 -14.72 4.26 -2.62
C ILE A 17 -16.09 4.93 -2.76
N SER A 18 -16.70 4.91 -3.96
CA SER A 18 -18.02 5.53 -4.15
C SER A 18 -19.12 4.82 -3.36
N VAL A 19 -19.04 3.49 -3.24
CA VAL A 19 -19.99 2.65 -2.50
C VAL A 19 -19.73 2.67 -1.00
N THR A 20 -18.49 2.43 -0.57
CA THR A 20 -18.15 2.21 0.84
C THR A 20 -17.69 3.45 1.59
N ARG A 21 -17.29 4.51 0.87
CA ARG A 21 -16.62 5.71 1.40
C ARG A 21 -15.27 5.46 2.07
N TYR A 22 -14.73 4.24 2.03
CA TYR A 22 -13.41 3.89 2.57
C TYR A 22 -12.35 3.80 1.48
N TYR A 23 -11.14 4.27 1.79
CA TYR A 23 -10.01 4.24 0.87
C TYR A 23 -9.18 2.95 1.05
N PRO A 24 -8.96 2.12 0.01
CA PRO A 24 -8.21 0.87 0.12
C PRO A 24 -6.69 1.11 0.18
N GLY A 25 -6.20 1.85 1.18
CA GLY A 25 -4.79 2.27 1.27
C GLY A 25 -4.40 3.43 0.34
N GLY A 26 -5.31 3.81 -0.57
CA GLY A 26 -5.16 4.88 -1.55
C GLY A 26 -5.80 4.45 -2.87
N ILE A 27 -6.19 5.39 -3.74
CA ILE A 27 -6.90 5.04 -4.99
C ILE A 27 -6.02 4.17 -5.90
N ILE A 28 -4.73 4.47 -5.97
CA ILE A 28 -3.76 3.80 -6.86
C ILE A 28 -3.16 2.53 -6.22
N VAL A 29 -3.22 2.42 -4.90
CA VAL A 29 -2.50 1.39 -4.14
C VAL A 29 -2.92 -0.03 -4.53
N PRO A 30 -4.20 -0.45 -4.46
CA PRO A 30 -4.57 -1.83 -4.77
C PRO A 30 -4.35 -2.15 -6.25
N SER A 31 -4.48 -1.18 -7.16
CA SER A 31 -4.19 -1.32 -8.58
C SER A 31 -2.72 -1.67 -8.85
N TYR A 32 -1.81 -1.21 -8.00
CA TYR A 32 -0.39 -1.53 -8.13
C TYR A 32 -0.02 -2.80 -7.36
N LEU A 33 -0.62 -3.01 -6.18
CA LEU A 33 -0.37 -4.21 -5.37
C LEU A 33 -0.85 -5.51 -6.04
N VAL A 34 -1.94 -5.45 -6.82
CA VAL A 34 -2.45 -6.64 -7.53
C VAL A 34 -1.43 -7.22 -8.53
N LEU A 35 -0.52 -6.39 -9.08
CA LEU A 35 0.55 -6.84 -9.97
C LEU A 35 1.55 -7.76 -9.27
N PHE A 36 1.54 -7.75 -7.94
CA PHE A 36 2.37 -8.59 -7.07
C PHE A 36 1.50 -9.53 -6.22
N ALA A 37 0.26 -9.80 -6.63
CA ALA A 37 -0.65 -10.70 -5.90
C ALA A 37 -0.05 -12.11 -5.70
N ASP A 38 0.76 -12.59 -6.65
CA ASP A 38 1.45 -13.88 -6.57
C ASP A 38 2.68 -13.85 -5.62
N GLN A 39 3.05 -12.67 -5.10
CA GLN A 39 4.22 -12.46 -4.25
C GLN A 39 3.79 -11.95 -2.87
N PRO A 40 3.17 -12.80 -2.03
CA PRO A 40 2.56 -12.37 -0.77
C PRO A 40 3.56 -11.76 0.22
N LEU A 41 4.82 -12.21 0.19
CA LEU A 41 5.88 -11.66 1.02
C LEU A 41 6.17 -10.19 0.69
N ARG A 42 6.04 -9.77 -0.56
CA ARG A 42 6.20 -8.35 -0.94
C ARG A 42 5.04 -7.49 -0.49
N LEU A 43 3.82 -8.03 -0.52
CA LEU A 43 2.65 -7.36 0.07
C LEU A 43 2.86 -7.16 1.58
N LEU A 44 3.32 -8.20 2.28
CA LEU A 44 3.66 -8.13 3.70
C LEU A 44 4.77 -7.12 3.97
N GLY A 45 5.87 -7.12 3.21
CA GLY A 45 6.95 -6.14 3.34
C GLY A 45 6.46 -4.70 3.17
N THR A 46 5.56 -4.47 2.21
CA THR A 46 4.94 -3.15 1.97
C THR A 46 4.04 -2.72 3.12
N LEU A 47 3.25 -3.65 3.69
CA LEU A 47 2.43 -3.40 4.88
C LEU A 47 3.29 -3.11 6.12
N ILE A 48 4.40 -3.83 6.32
CA ILE A 48 5.35 -3.57 7.41
C ILE A 48 5.94 -2.17 7.26
N ALA A 49 6.39 -1.80 6.07
CA ALA A 49 6.91 -0.46 5.81
C ALA A 49 5.85 0.63 6.08
N ALA A 50 4.59 0.39 5.70
CA ALA A 50 3.49 1.31 5.97
C ALA A 50 3.20 1.45 7.46
N LEU A 51 3.25 0.34 8.20
CA LEU A 51 3.04 0.33 9.65
C LEU A 51 4.15 1.09 10.38
N LEU A 52 5.41 0.88 9.97
CA LEU A 52 6.55 1.62 10.50
C LEU A 52 6.46 3.13 10.21
N ALA A 53 6.08 3.50 8.99
CA ALA A 53 5.86 4.89 8.61
C ALA A 53 4.74 5.54 9.43
N PHE A 54 3.63 4.83 9.65
CA PHE A 54 2.52 5.27 10.49
C PHE A 54 2.95 5.45 11.95
N LEU A 55 3.70 4.49 12.51
CA LEU A 55 4.18 4.57 13.89
C LEU A 55 5.19 5.71 14.07
N CYS A 56 6.10 5.88 13.12
CA CYS A 56 7.05 6.98 13.09
C CYS A 56 6.33 8.33 13.08
N TYR A 57 5.31 8.49 12.23
CA TYR A 57 4.47 9.69 12.23
C TYR A 57 3.76 9.88 13.59
N ARG A 58 3.18 8.83 14.18
CA ARG A 58 2.47 8.93 15.46
C ARG A 58 3.40 9.37 16.60
N LEU A 59 4.67 8.99 16.57
CA LEU A 59 5.68 9.45 17.51
C LEU A 59 6.11 10.90 17.20
N ALA A 60 6.41 11.20 15.93
CA ALA A 60 6.86 12.53 15.50
C ALA A 60 5.80 13.62 15.72
N SER A 61 4.52 13.31 15.50
CA SER A 61 3.39 14.23 15.70
C SER A 61 3.21 14.70 17.15
N ARG A 62 3.85 14.04 18.13
CA ARG A 62 3.86 14.49 19.53
C ARG A 62 4.80 15.67 19.75
N TYR A 63 5.83 15.81 18.92
CA TYR A 63 6.86 16.84 19.06
C TYR A 63 6.81 17.88 17.94
N LEU A 64 6.28 17.51 16.77
CA LEU A 64 6.23 18.34 15.58
C LEU A 64 4.79 18.73 15.24
N ILE A 65 4.60 19.99 14.83
CA ILE A 65 3.32 20.52 14.35
C ILE A 65 3.06 20.01 12.91
N LEU A 66 2.59 18.77 12.81
CA LEU A 66 2.29 18.08 11.54
C LEU A 66 0.77 18.06 11.29
N PHE A 67 0.23 19.15 10.75
CA PHE A 67 -1.19 19.27 10.38
C PHE A 67 -1.41 19.41 8.87
N GLY A 68 -2.59 19.02 8.41
CA GLY A 68 -3.03 19.17 7.01
C GLY A 68 -2.10 18.50 6.00
N ARG A 69 -1.61 19.26 5.01
CA ARG A 69 -0.75 18.74 3.94
C ARG A 69 0.61 18.25 4.45
N ARG A 70 1.15 18.84 5.53
CA ARG A 70 2.46 18.45 6.10
C ARG A 70 2.44 17.02 6.65
N ARG A 71 1.34 16.63 7.30
CA ARG A 71 1.09 15.25 7.77
C ARG A 71 1.19 14.24 6.63
N PHE A 72 0.50 14.51 5.53
CA PHE A 72 0.50 13.63 4.36
C PHE A 72 1.91 13.49 3.76
N VAL A 73 2.59 14.61 3.50
CA VAL A 73 3.95 14.59 2.94
C VAL A 73 4.92 13.85 3.87
N PHE A 74 4.83 14.06 5.19
CA PHE A 74 5.65 13.34 6.16
C PHE A 74 5.49 11.82 6.05
N MET A 75 4.24 11.33 5.95
CA MET A 75 3.97 9.89 5.82
C MET A 75 4.50 9.32 4.50
N ILE A 76 4.43 10.09 3.41
CA ILE A 76 5.01 9.70 2.12
C ILE A 76 6.52 9.57 2.22
N LEU A 77 7.20 10.55 2.84
CA LEU A 77 8.64 10.52 3.04
C LEU A 77 9.07 9.39 3.99
N ALA A 78 8.37 9.21 5.11
CA ALA A 78 8.61 8.12 6.04
C ALA A 78 8.39 6.75 5.37
N GLY A 79 7.32 6.61 4.57
CA GLY A 79 7.05 5.42 3.77
C GLY A 79 8.20 5.11 2.81
N GLY A 80 8.70 6.11 2.09
CA GLY A 80 9.86 5.97 1.21
C GLY A 80 11.13 5.57 1.96
N LEU A 81 11.39 6.20 3.11
CA LEU A 81 12.52 5.87 3.98
C LEU A 81 12.48 4.41 4.43
N PHE A 82 11.36 3.96 5.01
CA PHE A 82 11.22 2.56 5.43
C PHE A 82 11.23 1.59 4.25
N SER A 83 10.71 1.98 3.09
CA SER A 83 10.82 1.18 1.86
C SER A 83 12.27 0.91 1.49
N TYR A 84 13.10 1.96 1.52
CA TYR A 84 14.52 1.86 1.24
C TYR A 84 15.25 1.03 2.30
N LEU A 85 15.02 1.32 3.58
CA LEU A 85 15.64 0.60 4.68
C LEU A 85 15.32 -0.90 4.64
N LEU A 86 14.06 -1.28 4.47
CA LEU A 86 13.66 -2.69 4.41
C LEU A 86 14.16 -3.37 3.13
N SER A 87 14.13 -2.69 2.00
CA SER A 87 14.50 -3.34 0.72
C SER A 87 16.01 -3.50 0.53
N TYR A 88 16.81 -2.64 1.17
CA TYR A 88 18.27 -2.62 1.02
C TYR A 88 19.02 -3.17 2.25
N PHE A 89 18.64 -2.75 3.46
CA PHE A 89 19.37 -3.16 4.67
C PHE A 89 18.91 -4.51 5.22
N LEU A 90 17.62 -4.84 5.13
CA LEU A 90 17.12 -6.09 5.69
C LEU A 90 17.75 -7.34 5.03
N PRO A 91 17.92 -7.41 3.68
CA PRO A 91 18.56 -8.54 3.02
C PRO A 91 20.05 -8.70 3.33
N LEU A 92 20.74 -7.62 3.73
CA LEU A 92 22.16 -7.68 4.13
C LEU A 92 22.34 -8.47 5.43
N ILE A 93 21.35 -8.43 6.32
CA ILE A 93 21.37 -9.14 7.61
C ILE A 93 20.70 -10.51 7.49
N PHE A 94 19.59 -10.57 6.76
CA PHE A 94 18.80 -11.78 6.55
C PHE A 94 18.57 -12.01 5.05
N PRO A 95 19.36 -12.85 4.37
CA PRO A 95 19.25 -13.03 2.92
C PRO A 95 17.84 -13.44 2.44
N VAL A 96 17.10 -14.20 3.26
CA VAL A 96 15.69 -14.59 3.00
C VAL A 96 14.76 -13.37 2.90
N ALA A 97 15.09 -12.25 3.53
CA ALA A 97 14.29 -11.03 3.51
C ALA A 97 14.24 -10.34 2.12
N ILE A 98 14.98 -10.84 1.12
CA ILE A 98 14.88 -10.33 -0.25
C ILE A 98 13.46 -10.48 -0.83
N GLU A 99 12.70 -11.48 -0.34
CA GLU A 99 11.31 -11.72 -0.70
C GLU A 99 10.35 -10.69 -0.08
N LEU A 100 10.77 -9.98 0.97
CA LEU A 100 10.03 -8.88 1.62
C LEU A 100 10.27 -7.52 0.93
N ARG A 101 10.86 -7.50 -0.27
CA ARG A 101 11.13 -6.27 -1.00
C ARG A 101 9.86 -5.44 -1.18
N VAL A 102 9.91 -4.23 -0.66
CA VAL A 102 8.78 -3.30 -0.61
C VAL A 102 8.38 -2.87 -2.02
N ILE A 103 7.07 -2.81 -2.26
CA ILE A 103 6.50 -2.45 -3.55
C ILE A 103 6.30 -0.94 -3.60
N GLY A 104 7.15 -0.26 -4.38
CA GLY A 104 7.05 1.19 -4.63
C GLY A 104 7.36 2.04 -3.40
N TRP A 105 8.16 3.09 -3.56
CA TRP A 105 8.56 3.91 -2.40
C TRP A 105 7.42 4.79 -1.85
N VAL A 106 6.46 5.18 -2.69
CA VAL A 106 5.32 6.04 -2.30
C VAL A 106 4.19 5.24 -1.64
N ILE A 107 4.04 3.97 -2.01
CA ILE A 107 2.86 3.16 -1.67
C ILE A 107 2.72 2.95 -0.16
N PRO A 108 3.76 2.56 0.59
CA PRO A 108 3.69 2.46 2.05
C PRO A 108 3.24 3.76 2.72
N GLY A 109 3.66 4.90 2.18
CA GLY A 109 3.28 6.21 2.71
C GLY A 109 1.80 6.56 2.46
N LEU A 110 1.26 6.18 1.30
CA LEU A 110 -0.19 6.31 1.02
C LEU A 110 -1.01 5.43 1.97
N ILE A 111 -0.56 4.19 2.21
CA ILE A 111 -1.20 3.27 3.14
C ILE A 111 -1.14 3.83 4.56
N ALA A 112 0.02 4.29 5.01
CA ALA A 112 0.22 4.91 6.32
C ALA A 112 -0.69 6.14 6.53
N ALA A 113 -0.87 6.95 5.49
CA ALA A 113 -1.79 8.07 5.53
C ALA A 113 -3.25 7.65 5.72
N ASN A 114 -3.66 6.53 5.13
CA ASN A 114 -5.00 6.00 5.33
C ASN A 114 -5.16 5.29 6.69
N PHE A 115 -4.11 4.62 7.21
CA PHE A 115 -4.11 4.12 8.59
C PHE A 115 -4.45 5.20 9.61
N ASP A 116 -3.90 6.39 9.42
CA ASP A 116 -4.16 7.51 10.32
C ASP A 116 -5.52 8.20 10.09
N ARG A 117 -6.16 8.00 8.93
CA ARG A 117 -7.46 8.63 8.61
C ARG A 117 -8.65 7.77 9.00
N GLN A 118 -8.57 6.45 8.77
CA GLN A 118 -9.70 5.53 8.95
C GLN A 118 -9.31 4.27 9.75
N GLY A 119 -8.08 4.19 10.26
CA GLY A 119 -7.61 3.06 11.06
C GLY A 119 -7.00 1.93 10.23
N ILE A 120 -6.20 1.11 10.91
CA ILE A 120 -5.43 0.02 10.30
C ILE A 120 -6.36 -1.07 9.77
N VAL A 121 -7.31 -1.53 10.58
CA VAL A 121 -8.22 -2.65 10.25
C VAL A 121 -9.05 -2.33 9.01
N ILE A 122 -9.67 -1.14 8.97
CA ILE A 122 -10.53 -0.71 7.85
C ILE A 122 -9.72 -0.56 6.57
N THR A 123 -8.52 0.03 6.66
CA THR A 123 -7.65 0.21 5.49
C THR A 123 -7.16 -1.12 4.93
N THR A 124 -6.66 -2.01 5.79
CA THR A 124 -6.11 -3.30 5.35
C THR A 124 -7.21 -4.23 4.83
N SER A 125 -8.38 -4.28 5.48
CA SER A 125 -9.53 -5.07 4.98
C SER A 125 -10.06 -4.54 3.65
N SER A 126 -10.26 -3.23 3.52
CA SER A 126 -10.67 -2.61 2.26
C SER A 126 -9.67 -2.89 1.14
N MET A 127 -8.38 -2.77 1.44
CA MET A 127 -7.32 -3.06 0.48
C MET A 127 -7.31 -4.53 0.06
N ALA A 128 -7.45 -5.47 0.99
CA ALA A 128 -7.53 -6.89 0.70
C ALA A 128 -8.73 -7.22 -0.21
N ILE A 129 -9.93 -6.72 0.13
CA ILE A 129 -11.14 -6.92 -0.67
C ILE A 129 -10.93 -6.42 -2.10
N VAL A 130 -10.44 -5.19 -2.25
CA VAL A 130 -10.26 -4.59 -3.57
C VAL A 130 -9.21 -5.36 -4.37
N ILE A 131 -8.07 -5.73 -3.79
CA ILE A 131 -7.04 -6.53 -4.47
C ILE A 131 -7.62 -7.87 -4.94
N THR A 132 -8.38 -8.58 -4.09
CA THR A 132 -9.00 -9.86 -4.45
C THR A 132 -9.97 -9.72 -5.61
N VAL A 133 -10.79 -8.67 -5.61
CA VAL A 133 -11.73 -8.39 -6.72
C VAL A 133 -10.96 -8.09 -8.00
N ILE A 134 -9.94 -7.23 -7.96
CA ILE A 134 -9.14 -6.89 -9.15
C ILE A 134 -8.44 -8.14 -9.70
N PHE A 135 -7.87 -8.97 -8.82
CA PHE A 135 -7.21 -10.21 -9.21
C PHE A 135 -8.16 -11.17 -9.93
N PHE A 136 -9.38 -11.36 -9.39
CA PHE A 136 -10.38 -12.22 -10.00
C PHE A 136 -10.85 -11.70 -11.37
N VAL A 137 -11.17 -10.39 -11.45
CA VAL A 137 -11.58 -9.75 -12.71
C VAL A 137 -10.46 -9.81 -13.75
N GLY A 138 -9.22 -9.54 -13.35
CA GLY A 138 -8.05 -9.64 -14.22
C GLY A 138 -7.84 -11.05 -14.76
N ARG A 139 -8.02 -12.07 -13.91
CA ARG A 139 -7.91 -13.48 -14.31
C ARG A 139 -9.02 -13.90 -15.27
N LEU A 140 -10.26 -13.44 -15.07
CA LEU A 140 -11.37 -13.69 -15.99
C LEU A 140 -11.14 -13.05 -17.36
N TYR A 141 -10.69 -11.80 -17.37
CA TYR A 141 -10.37 -11.08 -18.60
C TYR A 141 -9.34 -11.84 -19.45
N PHE A 142 -8.30 -12.37 -18.82
CA PHE A 142 -7.27 -13.18 -19.48
C PHE A 142 -7.71 -14.57 -19.92
N LEU A 143 -8.80 -15.10 -19.37
CA LEU A 143 -9.31 -16.42 -19.75
C LEU A 143 -10.19 -16.35 -21.00
N ILE A 144 -10.84 -15.22 -21.22
CA ILE A 144 -11.81 -15.00 -22.31
C ILE A 144 -11.13 -14.53 -23.61
N LEU A 145 -9.93 -13.94 -23.53
CA LEU A 145 -9.24 -13.23 -24.60
C LEU A 145 -7.94 -13.94 -24.98
#